data_AF-A0A5N5QNY6-F1
#
_entry.id   AF-A0A5N5QNY6-F1
#
_cell.length_a   1.000
_cell.length_b   1.000
_cell.length_c   1.000
_cell.angle_alpha   90.00
_cell.angle_beta   90.00
_cell.angle_gamma   90.00
#
_symmetry.space_group_name_H-M   'P 1'
#
loop_
_entity.id
_entity.type
_entity.pdbx_description
1 polymer ?
#
loop_
_entity_poly.entity_id
_entity_poly.type
_entity_poly.pdbx_seq_one_letter_code
_entity_poly.pdbx_strand_id
1 'polypeptide(L)'
;MFQDRCPVGKWKYTTTHHNALRQWSGSNKDKYEAASVAITALKEAGINACVFGSLACKLLGVRCKPNDVDLIVLNTRRSLEACKWLLLKANPQFYLLPSRNPEATYRVLWYTTTRGSRVKVDILQPGVMSVPDFSSADMSTRYRSEFRLSVAPAGVVLLLKLLGWDIRRQSEKPYYYNKQYADVEQIRGLLEHDPADFDFSYLPQDFLQESQECVYTFTRMFPDSKGLPHKRLPAHILHNNVLSTHRVVHVPRVRLTLQARPYYSSRSVSSKTLQNDIISNNELEVFYKGPLSATFRNLKLFSLTSLSLVSALTPFIFLIEAPLTLSARLALAATALTTSISSTALIAWCGKPYVISMRRAPESNTIELTTTDIFLRERRTIVLDPRFFQPTSRSFATWEIPESFTADYDPTVKRLAGSVEVIAVTCDGSGRVVGQCNAKWTEGDGRLDGVLHQEGLTIRDACLLFVNQFFGISPETVKPGSSYGQIPGGTWARQQARD
;
A
#
# COMPACT_ATOMS: atom_id res chain seq x y z
N MET A 1 -13.75 -30.42 10.69
CA MET A 1 -14.87 -30.72 9.77
C MET A 1 -16.01 -29.76 10.08
N PHE A 2 -15.95 -28.53 9.57
CA PHE A 2 -17.05 -27.57 9.59
C PHE A 2 -16.95 -26.77 8.28
N GLN A 3 -17.63 -27.30 7.26
CA GLN A 3 -17.99 -26.56 6.06
C GLN A 3 -19.25 -25.77 6.40
N ASP A 4 -19.11 -24.52 6.85
CA ASP A 4 -20.26 -23.63 6.93
C ASP A 4 -20.56 -23.05 5.55
N ARG A 5 -21.51 -23.74 4.92
CA ARG A 5 -22.13 -23.35 3.65
C ARG A 5 -22.71 -21.94 3.81
N CYS A 6 -22.28 -21.02 2.94
CA CYS A 6 -22.98 -19.77 2.72
C CYS A 6 -24.47 -20.04 2.47
N PRO A 7 -25.41 -19.38 3.16
CA PRO A 7 -26.79 -19.37 2.73
C PRO A 7 -26.88 -18.45 1.50
N VAL A 8 -26.58 -19.02 0.33
CA VAL A 8 -26.94 -18.45 -0.97
C VAL A 8 -28.43 -18.70 -1.14
N GLY A 9 -29.26 -17.92 -0.47
CA GLY A 9 -30.70 -18.09 -0.51
C GLY A 9 -31.41 -16.80 -0.10
N LYS A 10 -32.03 -16.15 -1.10
CA LYS A 10 -32.88 -14.94 -0.98
C LYS A 10 -32.17 -13.59 -0.87
N TRP A 11 -31.29 -13.26 -1.81
CA TRP A 11 -31.11 -11.86 -2.17
C TRP A 11 -32.17 -11.50 -3.21
N LYS A 12 -33.10 -10.60 -2.86
CA LYS A 12 -33.98 -9.99 -3.86
C LYS A 12 -33.07 -9.23 -4.83
N TYR A 13 -32.79 -9.84 -5.98
CA TYR A 13 -32.23 -9.15 -7.13
C TYR A 13 -33.27 -8.11 -7.55
N THR A 14 -33.21 -6.90 -6.98
CA THR A 14 -33.91 -5.77 -7.59
C THR A 14 -33.14 -5.48 -8.88
N THR A 15 -33.78 -5.83 -9.98
CA THR A 15 -33.32 -5.63 -11.34
C THR A 15 -32.78 -4.22 -11.53
N THR A 16 -31.52 -4.17 -11.97
CA THR A 16 -30.77 -3.03 -12.54
C THR A 16 -30.25 -1.94 -11.59
N HIS A 17 -28.92 -1.81 -11.62
CA HIS A 17 -28.11 -0.66 -11.17
C HIS A 17 -28.69 0.71 -11.60
N HIS A 18 -29.42 0.77 -12.71
CA HIS A 18 -30.04 1.99 -13.24
C HIS A 18 -31.21 2.51 -12.40
N ASN A 19 -32.02 1.64 -11.79
CA ASN A 19 -33.13 2.08 -10.93
C ASN A 19 -32.65 2.53 -9.54
N ALA A 20 -31.54 1.96 -9.05
CA ALA A 20 -30.93 2.35 -7.78
C ALA A 20 -30.38 3.77 -7.74
N LEU A 21 -30.21 4.43 -8.89
CA LEU A 21 -29.62 5.76 -9.02
C LEU A 21 -30.62 6.87 -9.33
N ARG A 22 -31.77 6.51 -9.94
CA ARG A 22 -32.86 7.46 -10.16
C ARG A 22 -33.68 7.73 -8.90
N GLN A 23 -33.69 6.80 -7.94
CA GLN A 23 -34.30 7.02 -6.63
C GLN A 23 -33.26 7.41 -5.58
N TRP A 24 -33.17 8.73 -5.38
CA TRP A 24 -32.73 9.43 -4.16
C TRP A 24 -31.27 9.23 -3.71
N SER A 25 -30.42 10.24 -3.97
CA SER A 25 -29.44 10.60 -2.94
C SER A 25 -30.26 11.08 -1.73
N GLY A 26 -30.33 10.28 -0.68
CA GLY A 26 -31.10 10.62 0.52
C GLY A 26 -30.79 12.05 1.01
N SER A 27 -31.74 12.67 1.70
CA SER A 27 -31.57 13.95 2.37
C SER A 27 -30.35 13.96 3.29
N ASN A 28 -29.90 15.14 3.77
CA ASN A 28 -28.79 15.16 4.74
C ASN A 28 -29.14 14.35 6.01
N LYS A 29 -30.42 14.35 6.41
CA LYS A 29 -30.92 13.55 7.54
C LYS A 29 -30.70 12.05 7.31
N ASP A 30 -30.95 11.57 6.09
CA ASP A 30 -30.72 10.17 5.71
C ASP A 30 -29.24 9.79 5.79
N LYS A 31 -28.34 10.72 5.46
CA LYS A 31 -26.88 10.50 5.57
C LYS A 31 -26.41 10.53 7.02
N TYR A 32 -26.99 11.40 7.85
CA TYR A 32 -26.72 11.41 9.29
C TYR A 32 -27.19 10.11 9.95
N GLU A 33 -28.36 9.60 9.58
CA GLU A 33 -28.85 8.29 10.02
C GLU A 33 -27.86 7.17 9.64
N ALA A 34 -27.53 7.06 8.35
CA ALA A 34 -26.63 6.02 7.84
C ALA A 34 -25.25 6.05 8.53
N ALA A 35 -24.67 7.25 8.69
CA ALA A 35 -23.39 7.43 9.37
C ALA A 35 -23.48 7.08 10.85
N SER A 36 -24.54 7.52 11.55
CA SER A 36 -24.72 7.24 12.97
C SER A 36 -24.88 5.76 13.23
N VAL A 37 -25.69 5.07 12.43
CA VAL A 37 -25.92 3.62 12.57
C VAL A 37 -24.65 2.84 12.27
N ALA A 38 -23.90 3.21 11.23
CA ALA A 38 -22.63 2.56 10.91
C ALA A 38 -21.58 2.74 12.02
N ILE A 39 -21.42 3.97 12.53
CA ILE A 39 -20.45 4.27 13.61
C ILE A 39 -20.82 3.52 14.89
N THR A 40 -22.11 3.49 15.26
CA THR A 40 -22.57 2.74 16.45
C THR A 40 -22.29 1.24 16.30
N ALA A 41 -22.63 0.64 15.16
CA ALA A 41 -22.40 -0.79 14.92
C ALA A 41 -20.91 -1.16 14.93
N LEU A 42 -20.04 -0.29 14.38
CA LEU A 42 -18.59 -0.50 14.45
C LEU A 42 -18.08 -0.36 15.89
N LYS A 43 -18.58 0.63 16.63
CA LYS A 43 -18.20 0.86 18.04
C LYS A 43 -18.59 -0.32 18.93
N GLU A 44 -19.77 -0.89 18.74
CA GLU A 44 -20.22 -2.12 19.43
C GLU A 44 -19.32 -3.32 19.14
N ALA A 45 -18.70 -3.35 17.96
CA ALA A 45 -17.70 -4.36 17.60
C ALA A 45 -16.27 -4.03 18.09
N GLY A 46 -16.11 -2.99 18.92
CA GLY A 46 -14.82 -2.54 19.45
C GLY A 46 -13.98 -1.73 18.46
N ILE A 47 -14.58 -1.21 17.39
CA ILE A 47 -13.89 -0.52 16.31
C ILE A 47 -14.27 0.97 16.33
N ASN A 48 -13.26 1.84 16.41
CA ASN A 48 -13.49 3.28 16.34
C ASN A 48 -13.71 3.71 14.90
N ALA A 49 -14.71 4.56 14.66
CA ALA A 49 -14.97 5.09 13.33
C ALA A 49 -15.43 6.54 13.39
N CYS A 50 -15.08 7.32 12.37
CA CYS A 50 -15.49 8.71 12.23
C CYS A 50 -15.81 9.07 10.79
N VAL A 51 -16.66 10.07 10.61
CA VAL A 51 -17.01 10.65 9.31
C VAL A 51 -15.84 11.48 8.79
N PHE A 52 -15.50 11.29 7.52
CA PHE A 52 -14.60 12.18 6.77
C PHE A 52 -15.28 12.64 5.45
N GLY A 53 -14.51 13.25 4.55
CA GLY A 53 -15.00 13.60 3.22
C GLY A 53 -16.02 14.74 3.23
N SER A 54 -16.94 14.73 2.25
CA SER A 54 -17.89 15.83 2.05
C SER A 54 -18.91 15.96 3.19
N LEU A 55 -19.28 14.84 3.82
CA LEU A 55 -20.18 14.87 4.97
C LEU A 55 -19.49 15.51 6.18
N ALA A 56 -18.21 15.21 6.41
CA ALA A 56 -17.43 15.87 7.46
C ALA A 56 -17.31 17.39 7.23
N CYS A 57 -17.01 17.85 6.01
CA CYS A 57 -17.01 19.28 5.70
C CYS A 57 -18.33 19.95 6.10
N LYS A 58 -19.47 19.32 5.79
CA LYS A 58 -20.79 19.83 6.18
C LYS A 58 -20.98 19.86 7.69
N LEU A 59 -20.52 18.82 8.40
CA LEU A 59 -20.60 18.75 9.86
C LEU A 59 -19.71 19.79 10.54
N LEU A 60 -18.60 20.16 9.91
CA LEU A 60 -17.70 21.22 10.36
C LEU A 60 -18.26 22.62 10.10
N GLY A 61 -19.21 22.79 9.17
CA GLY A 61 -19.88 24.08 8.93
C GLY A 61 -19.82 24.54 7.48
N VAL A 62 -19.09 23.84 6.64
CA VAL A 62 -18.93 24.16 5.21
C VAL A 62 -20.23 23.93 4.45
N ARG A 63 -20.62 24.91 3.64
CA ARG A 63 -21.81 24.81 2.79
C ARG A 63 -21.57 23.85 1.62
N CYS A 64 -21.88 22.57 1.82
CA CYS A 64 -21.82 21.58 0.75
C CYS A 64 -23.01 20.60 0.80
N LYS A 65 -23.19 19.86 -0.31
CA LYS A 65 -24.17 18.77 -0.44
C LYS A 65 -23.43 17.44 -0.55
N PRO A 66 -23.27 16.68 0.55
CA PRO A 66 -22.65 15.36 0.49
C PRO A 66 -23.52 14.41 -0.33
N ASN A 67 -22.88 13.52 -1.08
CA ASN A 67 -23.55 12.52 -1.92
C ASN A 67 -23.57 11.15 -1.23
N ASP A 68 -22.49 10.84 -0.54
CA ASP A 68 -22.14 9.60 0.15
C ASP A 68 -21.80 9.87 1.62
N VAL A 69 -21.70 8.78 2.38
CA VAL A 69 -21.15 8.74 3.73
C VAL A 69 -19.78 8.11 3.64
N ASP A 70 -18.74 8.86 3.95
CA ASP A 70 -17.36 8.39 3.98
C ASP A 70 -16.92 8.21 5.44
N LEU A 71 -16.46 7.01 5.82
CA LEU A 71 -15.99 6.67 7.16
C LEU A 71 -14.51 6.26 7.19
N ILE A 72 -13.75 6.78 8.15
CA ILE A 72 -12.43 6.24 8.51
C ILE A 72 -12.63 5.30 9.69
N VAL A 73 -12.06 4.10 9.58
CA VAL A 73 -12.12 3.05 10.60
C VAL A 73 -10.74 2.88 11.20
N LEU A 74 -10.63 3.12 12.51
CA LEU A 74 -9.40 3.14 13.29
C LEU A 74 -9.32 1.95 14.24
N ASN A 75 -8.12 1.69 14.75
CA ASN A 75 -7.84 0.70 15.79
C ASN A 75 -8.33 -0.72 15.46
N THR A 76 -8.23 -1.13 14.20
CA THR A 76 -8.62 -2.48 13.78
C THR A 76 -7.57 -3.10 12.88
N ARG A 77 -7.30 -4.40 13.10
CA ARG A 77 -6.52 -5.25 12.19
C ARG A 77 -7.41 -5.99 11.18
N ARG A 78 -8.74 -5.86 11.31
CA ARG A 78 -9.69 -6.53 10.40
C ARG A 78 -9.61 -5.89 9.02
N SER A 79 -9.77 -6.69 7.97
CA SER A 79 -9.84 -6.17 6.59
C SER A 79 -11.09 -5.31 6.37
N LEU A 80 -11.06 -4.43 5.36
CA LEU A 80 -12.22 -3.64 4.94
C LEU A 80 -13.47 -4.50 4.66
N GLU A 81 -13.30 -5.66 4.03
CA GLU A 81 -14.41 -6.59 3.77
C GLU A 81 -14.98 -7.17 5.06
N ALA A 82 -14.14 -7.49 6.05
CA ALA A 82 -14.61 -7.91 7.36
C ALA A 82 -15.40 -6.79 8.07
N CYS A 83 -14.97 -5.53 7.94
CA CYS A 83 -15.73 -4.38 8.46
C CYS A 83 -17.11 -4.25 7.79
N LYS A 84 -17.21 -4.43 6.47
CA LYS A 84 -18.51 -4.45 5.77
C LYS A 84 -19.39 -5.60 6.29
N TRP A 85 -18.84 -6.79 6.47
CA TRP A 85 -19.60 -7.93 7.01
C TRP A 85 -20.14 -7.70 8.40
N LEU A 86 -19.39 -7.01 9.28
CA LEU A 86 -19.87 -6.63 10.60
C LEU A 86 -21.10 -5.72 10.51
N LEU A 87 -21.08 -4.73 9.62
CA LEU A 87 -22.22 -3.84 9.40
C LEU A 87 -23.45 -4.59 8.88
N LEU A 88 -23.27 -5.49 7.91
CA LEU A 88 -24.36 -6.35 7.40
C LEU A 88 -24.95 -7.23 8.49
N LYS A 89 -24.12 -7.77 9.39
CA LYS A 89 -24.55 -8.62 10.50
C LYS A 89 -25.24 -7.81 11.61
N ALA A 90 -24.75 -6.61 11.89
CA ALA A 90 -25.26 -5.75 12.95
C ALA A 90 -26.62 -5.13 12.60
N ASN A 91 -26.84 -4.74 11.34
CA ASN A 91 -28.11 -4.14 10.93
C ASN A 91 -28.52 -4.60 9.51
N PRO A 92 -29.73 -5.20 9.35
CA PRO A 92 -30.22 -5.71 8.07
C PRO A 92 -30.52 -4.64 7.02
N GLN A 93 -30.50 -3.36 7.38
CA GLN A 93 -30.60 -2.22 6.46
C GLN A 93 -29.32 -2.02 5.65
N PHE A 94 -28.19 -2.60 6.06
CA PHE A 94 -26.97 -2.64 5.26
C PHE A 94 -27.00 -3.78 4.24
N TYR A 95 -26.55 -3.51 3.03
CA TYR A 95 -26.47 -4.48 1.96
C TYR A 95 -25.36 -4.14 0.96
N LEU A 96 -24.91 -5.14 0.22
CA LEU A 96 -23.85 -5.02 -0.77
C LEU A 96 -24.41 -5.10 -2.19
N LEU A 97 -23.98 -4.16 -3.04
CA LEU A 97 -24.25 -4.19 -4.48
C LEU A 97 -22.94 -4.36 -5.26
N PRO A 98 -22.93 -5.08 -6.40
CA PRO A 98 -21.78 -5.11 -7.30
C PRO A 98 -21.36 -3.69 -7.74
N SER A 99 -20.09 -3.47 -8.06
CA SER A 99 -19.65 -2.20 -8.65
C SER A 99 -20.32 -1.94 -10.01
N ARG A 100 -20.39 -0.66 -10.43
CA ARG A 100 -20.81 -0.30 -11.80
C ARG A 100 -19.79 -0.71 -12.84
N ASN A 101 -18.52 -0.73 -12.45
CA ASN A 101 -17.48 -1.25 -13.31
C ASN A 101 -17.59 -2.78 -13.29
N PRO A 102 -17.93 -3.44 -14.42
CA PRO A 102 -18.06 -4.89 -14.46
C PRO A 102 -16.73 -5.61 -14.16
N GLU A 103 -15.59 -4.94 -14.34
CA GLU A 103 -14.26 -5.46 -14.04
C GLU A 103 -13.88 -5.34 -12.55
N ALA A 104 -14.62 -4.53 -11.79
CA ALA A 104 -14.34 -4.34 -10.37
C ALA A 104 -14.90 -5.51 -9.55
N THR A 105 -13.99 -6.20 -8.84
CA THR A 105 -14.31 -7.35 -7.98
C THR A 105 -14.87 -6.93 -6.61
N TYR A 106 -14.77 -5.65 -6.25
CA TYR A 106 -15.27 -5.14 -4.98
C TYR A 106 -16.78 -4.89 -5.01
N ARG A 107 -17.42 -5.01 -3.85
CA ARG A 107 -18.83 -4.67 -3.64
C ARG A 107 -18.95 -3.34 -2.89
N VAL A 108 -19.93 -2.55 -3.31
CA VAL A 108 -20.27 -1.25 -2.74
C VAL A 108 -21.26 -1.46 -1.61
N LEU A 109 -20.98 -0.86 -0.45
CA LEU A 109 -21.84 -0.91 0.72
C LEU A 109 -22.91 0.18 0.63
N TRP A 110 -24.15 -0.22 0.88
CA TRP A 110 -25.31 0.65 0.89
C TRP A 110 -26.11 0.44 2.18
N TYR A 111 -26.82 1.48 2.58
CA TYR A 111 -27.74 1.50 3.71
C TYR A 111 -29.12 1.97 3.25
N THR A 112 -30.18 1.28 3.66
CA THR A 112 -31.56 1.71 3.44
C THR A 112 -32.06 2.41 4.70
N THR A 113 -32.27 3.71 4.63
CA THR A 113 -32.78 4.52 5.76
C THR A 113 -34.20 4.14 6.17
N THR A 114 -34.60 4.58 7.37
CA THR A 114 -35.99 4.46 7.85
C THR A 114 -37.03 5.01 6.88
N ARG A 115 -36.66 6.02 6.08
CA ARG A 115 -37.52 6.65 5.06
C ARG A 115 -37.53 5.92 3.71
N GLY A 116 -36.80 4.81 3.60
CA GLY A 116 -36.65 4.05 2.36
C GLY A 116 -35.60 4.62 1.39
N SER A 117 -34.95 5.75 1.72
CA SER A 117 -33.83 6.31 0.97
C SER A 117 -32.64 5.38 0.98
N ARG A 118 -31.85 5.37 -0.10
CA ARG A 118 -30.62 4.58 -0.20
C ARG A 118 -29.41 5.50 -0.07
N VAL A 119 -28.48 5.13 0.80
CA VAL A 119 -27.25 5.90 1.05
C VAL A 119 -26.05 5.00 0.82
N LYS A 120 -25.13 5.46 -0.03
CA LYS A 120 -23.84 4.81 -0.22
C LYS A 120 -22.95 5.09 0.99
N VAL A 121 -22.32 4.05 1.53
CA VAL A 121 -21.41 4.13 2.67
C VAL A 121 -20.06 3.59 2.23
N ASP A 122 -19.06 4.46 2.15
CA ASP A 122 -17.68 4.11 1.88
C ASP A 122 -16.89 4.06 3.18
N ILE A 123 -16.00 3.08 3.28
CA ILE A 123 -15.20 2.80 4.48
C ILE A 123 -13.75 2.74 4.06
N LEU A 124 -12.90 3.50 4.74
CA LEU A 124 -11.46 3.52 4.58
C LEU A 124 -10.75 3.15 5.88
N GLN A 125 -9.51 2.69 5.73
CA GLN A 125 -8.59 2.40 6.82
C GLN A 125 -7.33 3.25 6.64
N PRO A 126 -6.63 3.59 7.74
CA PRO A 126 -5.29 4.14 7.66
C PRO A 126 -4.38 3.31 6.75
N GLY A 127 -3.52 3.98 5.98
CA GLY A 127 -2.66 3.35 4.97
C GLY A 127 -3.35 3.03 3.64
N VAL A 128 -4.65 3.36 3.49
CA VAL A 128 -5.36 3.26 2.21
C VAL A 128 -5.62 4.68 1.69
N MET A 129 -5.13 4.99 0.47
CA MET A 129 -5.23 6.34 -0.13
C MET A 129 -4.64 7.45 0.75
N SER A 130 -3.46 7.19 1.32
CA SER A 130 -2.75 8.12 2.21
C SER A 130 -3.55 8.57 3.43
N VAL A 131 -4.59 7.83 3.84
CA VAL A 131 -5.33 8.15 5.06
C VAL A 131 -4.41 7.95 6.27
N PRO A 132 -4.20 8.98 7.12
CA PRO A 132 -3.34 8.87 8.28
C PRO A 132 -4.01 8.07 9.39
N ASP A 133 -3.20 7.42 10.23
CA ASP A 133 -3.66 6.92 11.51
C ASP A 133 -3.65 8.05 12.55
N PHE A 134 -4.61 8.06 13.47
CA PHE A 134 -4.71 9.06 14.53
C PHE A 134 -5.53 8.53 15.70
N SER A 135 -5.43 9.18 16.87
CA SER A 135 -6.14 8.70 18.06
C SER A 135 -7.63 9.01 17.96
N SER A 136 -8.46 8.11 18.51
CA SER A 136 -9.89 8.42 18.69
C SER A 136 -10.14 9.60 19.63
N ALA A 137 -9.15 10.00 20.44
CA ALA A 137 -9.22 11.19 21.28
C ALA A 137 -9.25 12.49 20.46
N ASP A 138 -8.70 12.48 19.25
CA ASP A 138 -8.60 13.66 18.38
C ASP A 138 -9.90 13.90 17.58
N MET A 139 -10.82 12.92 17.59
CA MET A 139 -12.12 13.04 16.92
C MET A 139 -13.03 14.04 17.62
N SER A 140 -13.73 14.86 16.83
CA SER A 140 -14.79 15.72 17.36
C SER A 140 -16.14 15.03 17.31
N THR A 141 -16.95 15.18 18.36
CA THR A 141 -18.37 14.76 18.33
C THR A 141 -19.22 15.93 17.84
N ARG A 142 -20.03 15.69 16.80
CA ARG A 142 -20.99 16.67 16.27
C ARG A 142 -22.41 16.10 16.38
N TYR A 143 -23.34 16.97 16.75
CA TYR A 143 -24.76 16.66 16.79
C TYR A 143 -25.45 17.34 15.61
N ARG A 144 -26.25 16.57 14.88
CA ARG A 144 -27.12 17.09 13.82
C ARG A 144 -28.46 16.39 13.90
N SER A 145 -29.52 17.18 14.09
CA SER A 145 -30.84 16.62 14.37
C SER A 145 -30.75 15.71 15.62
N GLU A 146 -31.29 14.50 15.57
CA GLU A 146 -31.20 13.50 16.62
C GLU A 146 -29.92 12.64 16.60
N PHE A 147 -29.02 12.84 15.61
CA PHE A 147 -27.89 11.95 15.38
C PHE A 147 -26.60 12.49 16.02
N ARG A 148 -25.89 11.59 16.69
CA ARG A 148 -24.54 11.82 17.24
C ARG A 148 -23.50 11.23 16.29
N LEU A 149 -22.60 12.06 15.79
CA LEU A 149 -21.62 11.67 14.78
C LEU A 149 -20.21 12.00 15.27
N SER A 150 -19.33 11.00 15.25
CA SER A 150 -17.89 11.21 15.36
C SER A 150 -17.36 11.73 14.02
N VAL A 151 -16.60 12.81 14.02
CA VAL A 151 -16.05 13.46 12.83
C VAL A 151 -14.53 13.54 12.95
N ALA A 152 -13.83 13.24 11.86
CA ALA A 152 -12.38 13.34 11.79
C ALA A 152 -11.92 14.78 12.15
N PRO A 153 -10.70 14.95 12.69
CA PRO A 153 -10.13 16.27 12.98
C PRO A 153 -10.18 17.19 11.76
N ALA A 154 -10.42 18.49 11.97
CA ALA A 154 -10.53 19.45 10.87
C ALA A 154 -9.27 19.48 9.98
N GLY A 155 -8.08 19.36 10.60
CA GLY A 155 -6.80 19.23 9.89
C GLY A 155 -6.75 18.00 8.97
N VAL A 156 -7.13 16.82 9.47
CA VAL A 156 -7.20 15.59 8.66
C VAL A 156 -8.16 15.77 7.48
N VAL A 157 -9.35 16.33 7.72
CA VAL A 157 -10.34 16.56 6.66
C VAL A 157 -9.79 17.52 5.60
N LEU A 158 -9.11 18.59 6.00
CA LEU A 158 -8.51 19.57 5.09
C LEU A 158 -7.41 18.94 4.22
N LEU A 159 -6.46 18.23 4.83
CA LEU A 159 -5.34 17.64 4.10
C LEU A 159 -5.80 16.53 3.14
N LEU A 160 -6.73 15.66 3.57
CA LEU A 160 -7.32 14.65 2.69
C LEU A 160 -8.12 15.26 1.53
N LYS A 161 -8.73 16.44 1.73
CA LYS A 161 -9.39 17.18 0.65
C LYS A 161 -8.38 17.76 -0.34
N LEU A 162 -7.25 18.28 0.13
CA LEU A 162 -6.17 18.78 -0.72
C LEU A 162 -5.54 17.66 -1.56
N LEU A 163 -5.19 16.53 -0.94
CA LEU A 163 -4.68 15.35 -1.64
C LEU A 163 -5.70 14.85 -2.69
N GLY A 164 -6.96 14.73 -2.28
CA GLY A 164 -8.04 14.32 -3.18
C GLY A 164 -8.25 15.27 -4.35
N TRP A 165 -8.14 16.58 -4.11
CA TRP A 165 -8.21 17.61 -5.16
C TRP A 165 -7.06 17.45 -6.17
N ASP A 166 -5.82 17.27 -5.69
CA ASP A 166 -4.65 17.17 -6.56
C ASP A 166 -4.70 15.93 -7.47
N ILE A 167 -5.10 14.78 -6.93
CA ILE A 167 -5.32 13.56 -7.73
C ILE A 167 -6.43 13.78 -8.76
N ARG A 168 -7.52 14.47 -8.39
CA ARG A 168 -8.67 14.69 -9.29
C ARG A 168 -8.36 15.63 -10.44
N ARG A 169 -7.64 16.72 -10.20
CA ARG A 169 -7.27 17.68 -11.26
C ARG A 169 -6.32 17.07 -12.30
N GLN A 170 -5.56 16.05 -11.93
CA GLN A 170 -4.63 15.34 -12.83
C GLN A 170 -5.31 14.17 -13.59
N SER A 171 -6.54 13.80 -13.24
CA SER A 171 -7.23 12.68 -13.86
C SER A 171 -7.76 13.03 -15.26
N GLU A 172 -7.45 12.18 -16.24
CA GLU A 172 -8.01 12.25 -17.61
C GLU A 172 -9.51 11.94 -17.67
N LYS A 173 -10.06 11.26 -16.66
CA LYS A 173 -11.48 10.86 -16.62
C LYS A 173 -12.37 12.08 -16.28
N PRO A 174 -13.26 12.54 -17.18
CA PRO A 174 -14.03 13.78 -16.96
C PRO A 174 -14.87 13.79 -15.70
N TYR A 175 -15.52 12.67 -15.36
CA TYR A 175 -16.35 12.57 -14.16
C TYR A 175 -15.55 12.65 -12.84
N TYR A 176 -14.26 12.32 -12.88
CA TYR A 176 -13.36 12.40 -11.73
C TYR A 176 -12.70 13.79 -11.66
N TYR A 177 -12.28 14.32 -12.82
CA TYR A 177 -11.79 15.69 -12.99
C TYR A 177 -12.80 16.74 -12.51
N ASN A 178 -14.07 16.62 -12.91
CA ASN A 178 -15.11 17.58 -12.56
C ASN A 178 -15.39 17.67 -11.05
N LYS A 179 -14.98 16.68 -10.26
CA LYS A 179 -15.12 16.73 -8.79
C LYS A 179 -14.18 17.75 -8.15
N GLN A 180 -13.08 18.14 -8.83
CA GLN A 180 -12.12 19.09 -8.28
C GLN A 180 -12.77 20.41 -7.87
N TYR A 181 -13.78 20.89 -8.62
CA TYR A 181 -14.42 22.18 -8.33
C TYR A 181 -15.18 22.15 -7.01
N ALA A 182 -15.82 21.01 -6.70
CA ALA A 182 -16.47 20.81 -5.41
C ALA A 182 -15.44 20.73 -4.28
N ASP A 183 -14.26 20.14 -4.53
CA ASP A 183 -13.18 20.12 -3.53
C ASP A 183 -12.62 21.52 -3.27
N VAL A 184 -12.44 22.35 -4.31
CA VAL A 184 -11.97 23.75 -4.16
C VAL A 184 -12.90 24.53 -3.23
N GLU A 185 -14.21 24.47 -3.46
CA GLU A 185 -15.20 25.16 -2.61
C GLU A 185 -15.22 24.61 -1.19
N GLN A 186 -15.04 23.28 -1.03
CA GLN A 186 -14.96 22.66 0.30
C GLN A 186 -13.69 23.05 1.05
N ILE A 187 -12.54 23.08 0.37
CA ILE A 187 -11.25 23.51 0.93
C ILE A 187 -11.35 24.97 1.36
N ARG A 188 -11.89 25.84 0.50
CA ARG A 188 -12.11 27.27 0.84
C ARG A 188 -12.98 27.42 2.08
N GLY A 189 -14.12 26.73 2.13
CA GLY A 189 -14.99 26.81 3.30
C GLY A 189 -14.36 26.21 4.57
N LEU A 190 -13.51 25.20 4.46
CA LEU A 190 -12.74 24.71 5.61
C LEU A 190 -11.73 25.76 6.08
N LEU A 191 -11.07 26.44 5.15
CA LEU A 191 -10.07 27.47 5.48
C LEU A 191 -10.68 28.66 6.23
N GLU A 192 -11.98 28.95 6.09
CA GLU A 192 -12.68 30.01 6.85
C GLU A 192 -12.72 29.77 8.38
N HIS A 193 -12.41 28.55 8.84
CA HIS A 193 -12.29 28.23 10.26
C HIS A 193 -11.09 28.91 10.94
N ASP A 194 -11.12 28.98 12.28
CA ASP A 194 -10.00 29.53 13.04
C ASP A 194 -8.75 28.67 12.79
N PRO A 195 -7.58 29.26 12.46
CA PRO A 195 -6.32 28.53 12.40
C PRO A 195 -6.03 27.64 13.62
N ALA A 196 -6.54 28.00 14.81
CA ALA A 196 -6.41 27.20 16.03
C ALA A 196 -7.18 25.87 15.99
N ASP A 197 -8.19 25.72 15.10
CA ASP A 197 -8.92 24.46 14.89
C ASP A 197 -8.06 23.41 14.16
N PHE A 198 -6.89 23.80 13.64
CA PHE A 198 -5.98 22.96 12.89
C PHE A 198 -4.73 22.61 13.69
N ASP A 199 -4.80 21.50 14.44
CA ASP A 199 -3.62 20.83 14.98
C ASP A 199 -3.17 19.71 14.04
N PHE A 200 -1.89 19.72 13.70
CA PHE A 200 -1.23 18.75 12.83
C PHE A 200 -0.12 17.98 13.55
N SER A 201 0.16 18.28 14.82
CA SER A 201 1.32 17.77 15.55
C SER A 201 1.29 16.26 15.82
N TYR A 202 0.09 15.67 15.85
CA TYR A 202 -0.11 14.23 16.04
C TYR A 202 -0.11 13.43 14.73
N LEU A 203 -0.01 14.08 13.57
CA LEU A 203 -0.08 13.40 12.28
C LEU A 203 1.29 12.84 11.84
N PRO A 204 1.29 11.72 11.10
CA PRO A 204 2.52 11.16 10.54
C PRO A 204 3.27 12.15 9.64
N GLN A 205 4.60 12.21 9.78
CA GLN A 205 5.44 13.18 9.06
C GLN A 205 5.42 12.98 7.54
N ASP A 206 5.34 11.74 7.09
CA ASP A 206 5.21 11.36 5.67
C ASP A 206 3.90 11.88 5.08
N PHE A 207 2.79 11.73 5.80
CA PHE A 207 1.49 12.29 5.40
C PHE A 207 1.52 13.82 5.32
N LEU A 208 2.17 14.48 6.28
CA LEU A 208 2.35 15.92 6.26
C LEU A 208 3.16 16.34 5.04
N GLN A 209 4.29 15.69 4.76
CA GLN A 209 5.15 15.99 3.63
C GLN A 209 4.43 15.84 2.28
N GLU A 210 3.67 14.76 2.08
CA GLU A 210 2.84 14.57 0.87
C GLU A 210 1.83 15.71 0.71
N SER A 211 1.24 16.15 1.82
CA SER A 211 0.27 17.24 1.81
C SER A 211 0.88 18.61 1.51
N GLN A 212 2.18 18.82 1.76
CA GLN A 212 2.87 20.11 1.54
C GLN A 212 2.88 20.50 0.07
N GLU A 213 3.22 19.57 -0.82
CA GLU A 213 3.26 19.81 -2.26
C GLU A 213 1.86 20.16 -2.79
N CYS A 214 0.82 19.52 -2.25
CA CYS A 214 -0.57 19.84 -2.56
C CYS A 214 -0.97 21.24 -2.08
N VAL A 215 -0.57 21.64 -0.87
CA VAL A 215 -0.79 23.00 -0.35
C VAL A 215 -0.09 24.04 -1.22
N TYR A 216 1.17 23.81 -1.58
CA TYR A 216 1.93 24.69 -2.45
C TYR A 216 1.23 24.88 -3.80
N THR A 217 0.83 23.76 -4.42
CA THR A 217 0.13 23.76 -5.71
C THR A 217 -1.21 24.48 -5.62
N PHE A 218 -2.01 24.21 -4.58
CA PHE A 218 -3.30 24.85 -4.36
C PHE A 218 -3.17 26.36 -4.17
N THR A 219 -2.27 26.81 -3.31
CA THR A 219 -2.06 28.25 -3.03
C THR A 219 -1.50 29.02 -4.24
N ARG A 220 -0.73 28.35 -5.11
CA ARG A 220 -0.28 28.91 -6.39
C ARG A 220 -1.45 29.09 -7.37
N MET A 221 -2.35 28.12 -7.46
CA MET A 221 -3.51 28.16 -8.35
C MET A 221 -4.64 29.07 -7.86
N PHE A 222 -4.77 29.22 -6.54
CA PHE A 222 -5.77 30.08 -5.92
C PHE A 222 -5.11 31.10 -4.98
N PRO A 223 -4.48 32.17 -5.50
CA PRO A 223 -3.74 33.13 -4.68
C PRO A 223 -4.58 33.82 -3.60
N ASP A 224 -5.88 33.96 -3.79
CA ASP A 224 -6.78 34.56 -2.79
C ASP A 224 -6.92 33.69 -1.53
N SER A 225 -6.55 32.41 -1.61
CA SER A 225 -6.44 31.51 -0.45
C SER A 225 -5.16 31.74 0.37
N LYS A 226 -4.22 32.60 -0.08
CA LYS A 226 -2.92 32.87 0.59
C LYS A 226 -3.06 33.49 1.98
N GLY A 227 -4.21 34.07 2.32
CA GLY A 227 -4.48 34.57 3.66
C GLY A 227 -4.57 33.49 4.74
N LEU A 228 -4.74 32.21 4.35
CA LEU A 228 -5.33 31.20 5.24
C LEU A 228 -4.45 29.98 5.60
N PRO A 229 -3.25 29.75 5.01
CA PRO A 229 -2.29 28.83 5.65
C PRO A 229 -0.79 29.18 5.56
N HIS A 230 -0.34 30.06 4.66
CA HIS A 230 1.10 30.35 4.49
C HIS A 230 1.77 31.00 5.72
N LYS A 231 1.00 31.66 6.59
CA LYS A 231 1.54 32.32 7.79
C LYS A 231 1.61 31.42 9.03
N ARG A 232 1.01 30.22 9.01
CA ARG A 232 0.83 29.40 10.24
C ARG A 232 0.88 27.88 10.05
N LEU A 233 1.21 27.37 8.87
CA LEU A 233 1.84 26.04 8.81
C LEU A 233 3.19 26.17 9.53
N PRO A 234 3.50 25.30 10.50
CA PRO A 234 4.69 25.47 11.33
C PRO A 234 5.93 25.58 10.45
N ALA A 235 6.84 26.52 10.74
CA ALA A 235 7.88 26.97 9.81
C ALA A 235 8.79 25.86 9.23
N HIS A 236 8.88 24.70 9.90
CA HIS A 236 9.56 23.51 9.39
C HIS A 236 8.89 22.88 8.15
N ILE A 237 7.65 23.25 7.85
CA ILE A 237 6.87 22.86 6.66
C ILE A 237 7.12 23.81 5.47
N LEU A 238 7.54 25.06 5.72
CA LEU A 238 7.63 26.10 4.68
C LEU A 238 9.06 26.54 4.34
N HIS A 239 10.05 26.28 5.20
CA HIS A 239 11.44 26.66 4.95
C HIS A 239 12.30 25.46 4.56
N ASN A 240 12.43 25.20 3.26
CA ASN A 240 13.57 24.46 2.73
C ASN A 240 13.95 24.78 1.28
N ASN A 241 13.65 25.99 0.79
CA ASN A 241 14.26 26.51 -0.43
C ASN A 241 14.38 28.04 -0.37
N VAL A 242 15.50 28.54 -0.91
CA VAL A 242 15.92 29.96 -1.03
C VAL A 242 16.86 30.45 0.09
N LEU A 243 18.13 30.01 0.04
CA LEU A 243 19.31 30.86 -0.23
C LEU A 243 20.60 30.07 0.07
N SER A 244 21.26 29.59 -0.98
CA SER A 244 22.67 29.24 -0.91
C SER A 244 23.49 30.50 -0.68
N THR A 245 24.15 30.63 0.47
CA THR A 245 25.36 31.45 0.56
C THR A 245 26.37 30.75 1.45
N HIS A 246 27.56 30.58 0.91
CA HIS A 246 28.74 29.99 1.53
C HIS A 246 29.06 30.59 2.90
N ARG A 247 29.31 29.74 3.90
CA ARG A 247 30.34 30.03 4.91
C ARG A 247 30.89 28.75 5.53
N VAL A 248 32.16 28.52 5.27
CA VAL A 248 33.03 27.51 5.88
C VAL A 248 33.18 27.82 7.37
N VAL A 249 32.88 26.86 8.24
CA VAL A 249 33.24 26.93 9.66
C VAL A 249 33.93 25.61 10.04
N HIS A 250 35.22 25.72 10.32
CA HIS A 250 36.07 24.70 10.94
C HIS A 250 35.62 24.44 12.38
N VAL A 251 35.53 23.16 12.78
CA VAL A 251 35.43 22.75 14.20
C VAL A 251 36.40 21.57 14.43
N PRO A 252 37.15 21.55 15.55
CA PRO A 252 38.39 20.77 15.67
C PRO A 252 38.19 19.30 16.09
N ARG A 253 39.22 18.53 15.74
CA ARG A 253 39.40 17.09 15.92
C ARG A 253 39.68 16.77 17.40
N VAL A 254 38.74 16.12 18.10
CA VAL A 254 39.00 15.51 19.41
C VAL A 254 39.29 14.03 19.22
N ARG A 255 40.51 13.64 19.60
CA ARG A 255 41.06 12.29 19.53
C ARG A 255 40.82 11.62 20.89
N LEU A 256 39.95 10.62 20.95
CA LEU A 256 39.87 9.73 22.12
C LEU A 256 40.04 8.29 21.66
N THR A 257 41.27 7.82 21.83
CA THR A 257 41.69 6.43 21.90
C THR A 257 40.99 5.72 23.05
N LEU A 258 40.32 4.61 22.79
CA LEU A 258 40.10 3.59 23.81
C LEU A 258 39.96 2.20 23.18
N GLN A 259 40.69 1.28 23.81
CA GLN A 259 41.14 0.00 23.32
C GLN A 259 40.02 -1.03 23.22
N ALA A 260 40.08 -1.82 22.14
CA ALA A 260 39.35 -3.05 21.95
C ALA A 260 39.74 -4.10 23.01
N ARG A 261 38.74 -4.85 23.50
CA ARG A 261 38.92 -6.22 23.99
C ARG A 261 37.89 -7.13 23.31
N PRO A 262 38.31 -8.25 22.70
CA PRO A 262 37.44 -9.13 21.94
C PRO A 262 36.85 -10.20 22.86
N TYR A 263 35.53 -10.38 22.84
CA TYR A 263 34.90 -11.61 23.31
C TYR A 263 33.55 -11.78 22.61
N TYR A 264 33.54 -12.49 21.49
CA TYR A 264 32.82 -13.76 21.36
C TYR A 264 33.12 -14.36 19.98
N SER A 265 33.51 -15.63 20.03
CA SER A 265 33.95 -16.49 18.94
C SER A 265 32.92 -16.61 17.83
N SER A 266 33.39 -16.47 16.60
CA SER A 266 32.72 -16.89 15.38
C SER A 266 32.25 -18.34 15.51
N ARG A 267 30.97 -18.59 15.27
CA ARG A 267 30.45 -19.92 14.95
C ARG A 267 29.65 -19.80 13.67
N SER A 268 30.20 -20.35 12.59
CA SER A 268 29.53 -20.55 11.31
C SER A 268 28.23 -21.32 11.53
N VAL A 269 27.10 -20.63 11.49
CA VAL A 269 25.78 -21.27 11.58
C VAL A 269 25.53 -21.98 10.26
N SER A 270 25.58 -23.30 10.30
CA SER A 270 25.30 -24.19 9.18
C SER A 270 23.86 -24.01 8.71
N SER A 271 23.67 -23.81 7.40
CA SER A 271 22.39 -23.53 6.73
C SER A 271 21.28 -24.56 6.98
N LYS A 272 21.61 -25.73 7.55
CA LYS A 272 20.62 -26.76 7.94
C LYS A 272 19.85 -26.42 9.21
N THR A 273 20.41 -25.62 10.12
CA THR A 273 19.77 -25.33 11.41
C THR A 273 18.71 -24.22 11.30
N LEU A 274 18.91 -23.25 10.41
CA LEU A 274 17.93 -22.19 10.10
C LEU A 274 16.65 -22.72 9.43
N GLN A 275 16.73 -23.89 8.81
CA GLN A 275 15.63 -24.50 8.05
C GLN A 275 14.58 -25.18 8.95
N ASN A 276 14.95 -25.61 10.15
CA ASN A 276 14.04 -26.29 11.07
C ASN A 276 13.26 -25.31 11.96
N ASP A 277 13.80 -24.14 12.28
CA ASP A 277 13.10 -23.15 13.12
C ASP A 277 12.13 -22.28 12.30
N ILE A 278 12.40 -22.04 11.02
CA ILE A 278 11.53 -21.23 10.13
C ILE A 278 10.30 -22.01 9.63
N ILE A 279 10.37 -23.35 9.56
CA ILE A 279 9.28 -24.21 9.08
C ILE A 279 8.59 -24.88 10.28
N SER A 280 8.25 -24.11 11.31
CA SER A 280 7.14 -24.52 12.16
C SER A 280 5.85 -24.23 11.41
N ASN A 281 4.95 -25.21 11.30
CA ASN A 281 3.64 -25.10 10.67
C ASN A 281 2.68 -24.18 11.47
N ASN A 282 3.18 -23.06 12.01
CA ASN A 282 2.34 -22.01 12.54
C ASN A 282 1.61 -21.34 11.38
N GLU A 283 0.32 -21.08 11.58
CA GLU A 283 -0.61 -20.55 10.59
C GLU A 283 -0.10 -19.21 10.02
N LEU A 284 0.66 -19.28 8.91
CA LEU A 284 1.12 -18.10 8.19
C LEU A 284 -0.08 -17.34 7.64
N GLU A 285 -0.28 -16.12 8.12
CA GLU A 285 -1.43 -15.30 7.71
C GLU A 285 -1.20 -14.78 6.29
N VAL A 286 -2.10 -15.14 5.37
CA VAL A 286 -2.11 -14.63 4.00
C VAL A 286 -2.67 -13.21 4.02
N PHE A 287 -1.79 -12.21 4.04
CA PHE A 287 -2.21 -10.81 4.10
C PHE A 287 -2.33 -10.15 2.72
N TYR A 288 -1.72 -10.74 1.67
CA TYR A 288 -1.85 -10.24 0.30
C TYR A 288 -2.06 -11.37 -0.70
N LYS A 289 -2.96 -11.10 -1.66
CA LYS A 289 -3.24 -11.96 -2.80
C LYS A 289 -3.24 -11.12 -4.07
N GLY A 290 -2.38 -11.47 -5.01
CA GLY A 290 -2.24 -10.76 -6.28
C GLY A 290 -3.57 -10.79 -7.06
N PRO A 291 -4.16 -9.63 -7.39
CA PRO A 291 -5.49 -9.58 -8.02
C PRO A 291 -5.52 -10.16 -9.43
N LEU A 292 -4.37 -10.13 -10.13
CA LEU A 292 -4.20 -10.64 -11.48
C LEU A 292 -3.55 -12.03 -11.52
N SER A 293 -3.47 -12.74 -10.39
CA SER A 293 -2.80 -14.07 -10.33
C SER A 293 -3.41 -15.07 -11.30
N ALA A 294 -4.75 -15.10 -11.41
CA ALA A 294 -5.43 -15.96 -12.36
C ALA A 294 -5.14 -15.54 -13.81
N THR A 295 -5.14 -14.23 -14.09
CA THR A 295 -4.85 -13.68 -15.41
C THR A 295 -3.43 -14.01 -15.87
N PHE A 296 -2.41 -13.76 -15.02
CA PHE A 296 -1.02 -14.08 -15.35
C PHE A 296 -0.81 -15.59 -15.54
N ARG A 297 -1.46 -16.43 -14.73
CA ARG A 297 -1.40 -17.88 -14.89
C ARG A 297 -1.99 -18.31 -16.23
N ASN A 298 -3.18 -17.81 -16.57
CA ASN A 298 -3.86 -18.14 -17.82
C ASN A 298 -3.08 -17.62 -19.03
N LEU A 299 -2.48 -16.43 -18.93
CA LEU A 299 -1.64 -15.86 -19.99
C LEU A 299 -0.40 -16.70 -20.26
N LYS A 300 0.36 -17.08 -19.21
CA LYS A 300 1.51 -17.97 -19.32
C LYS A 300 1.12 -19.33 -19.89
N LEU A 301 0.02 -19.91 -19.41
CA LEU A 301 -0.49 -21.20 -19.89
C LEU A 301 -0.84 -21.13 -21.37
N PHE A 302 -1.58 -20.09 -21.79
CA PHE A 302 -1.95 -19.88 -23.18
C PHE A 302 -0.71 -19.80 -24.08
N SER A 303 0.28 -18.97 -23.75
CA SER A 303 1.51 -18.86 -24.54
C SER A 303 2.31 -20.15 -24.62
N LEU A 304 2.44 -20.90 -23.52
CA LEU A 304 3.10 -22.20 -23.53
C LEU A 304 2.37 -23.23 -24.40
N THR A 305 1.03 -23.23 -24.36
CA THR A 305 0.23 -24.10 -25.23
C THR A 305 0.36 -23.73 -26.70
N SER A 306 0.36 -22.43 -27.04
CA SER A 306 0.59 -21.96 -28.41
C SER A 306 1.98 -22.32 -28.91
N LEU A 307 3.02 -22.12 -28.10
CA LEU A 307 4.39 -22.49 -28.47
C LEU A 307 4.53 -24.00 -28.67
N SER A 308 3.92 -24.80 -27.81
CA SER A 308 3.91 -26.27 -27.94
C SER A 308 3.21 -26.71 -29.22
N LEU A 309 2.06 -26.10 -29.53
CA LEU A 309 1.30 -26.38 -30.75
C LEU A 309 2.09 -25.99 -32.00
N VAL A 310 2.70 -24.81 -32.03
CA VAL A 310 3.53 -24.36 -33.17
C VAL A 310 4.74 -25.27 -33.33
N SER A 311 5.40 -25.67 -32.24
CA SER A 311 6.53 -26.60 -32.28
C SER A 311 6.12 -27.97 -32.82
N ALA A 312 4.93 -28.45 -32.48
CA ALA A 312 4.38 -29.71 -32.98
C ALA A 312 3.92 -29.64 -34.45
N LEU A 313 3.40 -28.50 -34.91
CA LEU A 313 2.91 -28.31 -36.28
C LEU A 313 4.01 -27.94 -37.27
N THR A 314 5.11 -27.33 -36.83
CA THR A 314 6.20 -26.88 -37.71
C THR A 314 6.78 -28.00 -38.59
N PRO A 315 7.00 -29.24 -38.11
CA PRO A 315 7.45 -30.35 -38.95
C PRO A 315 6.50 -30.67 -40.11
N PHE A 316 5.18 -30.46 -39.95
CA PHE A 316 4.20 -30.73 -41.01
C PHE A 316 4.33 -29.79 -42.20
N ILE A 317 4.90 -28.58 -42.02
CA ILE A 317 5.21 -27.66 -43.13
C ILE A 317 6.16 -28.31 -44.16
N PHE A 318 7.01 -29.23 -43.71
CA PHE A 318 7.93 -29.95 -44.59
C PHE A 318 7.29 -31.18 -45.25
N LEU A 319 6.24 -31.75 -44.64
CA LEU A 319 5.54 -32.94 -45.14
C LEU A 319 4.45 -32.62 -46.17
N ILE A 320 3.84 -31.43 -46.10
CA ILE A 320 2.78 -31.05 -47.03
C ILE A 320 3.38 -30.82 -48.43
N GLU A 321 2.80 -31.50 -49.42
CA GLU A 321 3.09 -31.28 -50.85
C GLU A 321 2.47 -29.96 -51.31
N ALA A 322 3.15 -28.86 -51.00
CA ALA A 322 2.87 -27.54 -51.54
C ALA A 322 3.95 -27.15 -52.56
N PRO A 323 3.60 -26.39 -53.63
CA PRO A 323 4.55 -25.91 -54.64
C PRO A 323 5.40 -24.74 -54.11
N LEU A 324 6.08 -24.94 -52.98
CA LEU A 324 6.95 -23.98 -52.30
C LEU A 324 8.39 -24.50 -52.32
N THR A 325 9.34 -23.61 -52.61
CA THR A 325 10.78 -23.91 -52.54
C THR A 325 11.20 -24.21 -51.09
N LEU A 326 12.27 -25.00 -50.92
CA LEU A 326 12.80 -25.34 -49.58
C LEU A 326 13.10 -24.09 -48.75
N SER A 327 13.68 -23.05 -49.36
CA SER A 327 13.98 -21.79 -48.70
C SER A 327 12.72 -21.08 -48.18
N ALA A 328 11.61 -21.13 -48.93
CA ALA A 328 10.34 -20.55 -48.49
C ALA A 328 9.74 -21.33 -47.30
N ARG A 329 9.83 -22.67 -47.31
CA ARG A 329 9.38 -23.50 -46.18
C ARG A 329 10.22 -23.24 -44.92
N LEU A 330 11.53 -23.16 -45.05
CA LEU A 330 12.44 -22.80 -43.95
C LEU A 330 12.14 -21.41 -43.39
N ALA A 331 11.91 -20.42 -44.27
CA ALA A 331 11.56 -19.07 -43.84
C ALA A 331 10.22 -19.03 -43.08
N LEU A 332 9.19 -19.75 -43.55
CA LEU A 332 7.90 -19.85 -42.87
C LEU A 332 8.01 -20.51 -41.49
N ALA A 333 8.70 -21.65 -41.41
CA ALA A 333 8.95 -22.36 -40.15
C ALA A 333 9.71 -21.48 -39.15
N ALA A 334 10.80 -20.84 -39.60
CA ALA A 334 11.60 -19.96 -38.77
C ALA A 334 10.80 -18.75 -38.25
N THR A 335 9.98 -18.13 -39.11
CA THR A 335 9.15 -16.98 -38.72
C THR A 335 8.11 -17.37 -37.67
N ALA A 336 7.42 -18.50 -37.85
CA ALA A 336 6.41 -19.00 -36.91
C ALA A 336 7.01 -19.32 -35.52
N LEU A 337 8.15 -20.02 -35.50
CA LEU A 337 8.85 -20.35 -34.26
C LEU A 337 9.41 -19.10 -33.58
N THR A 338 10.09 -18.23 -34.32
CA THR A 338 10.70 -17.01 -33.78
C THR A 338 9.64 -16.11 -33.14
N THR A 339 8.50 -15.91 -33.81
CA THR A 339 7.40 -15.09 -33.28
C THR A 339 6.82 -15.69 -32.01
N SER A 340 6.61 -17.01 -32.00
CA SER A 340 6.04 -17.73 -30.84
C SER A 340 6.99 -17.72 -29.64
N ILE A 341 8.29 -17.95 -29.87
CA ILE A 341 9.33 -17.91 -28.83
C ILE A 341 9.45 -16.50 -28.27
N SER A 342 9.52 -15.48 -29.13
CA SER A 342 9.66 -14.08 -28.71
C SER A 342 8.47 -13.62 -27.87
N SER A 343 7.24 -13.93 -28.29
CA SER A 343 6.03 -13.61 -27.54
C SER A 343 5.99 -14.32 -26.17
N THR A 344 6.35 -15.60 -26.13
CA THR A 344 6.38 -16.39 -24.88
C THR A 344 7.45 -15.88 -23.92
N ALA A 345 8.63 -15.51 -24.44
CA ALA A 345 9.73 -14.94 -23.65
C ALA A 345 9.36 -13.57 -23.07
N LEU A 346 8.67 -12.71 -23.83
CA LEU A 346 8.21 -11.41 -23.36
C LEU A 346 7.23 -11.55 -22.19
N ILE A 347 6.26 -12.45 -22.31
CA ILE A 347 5.27 -12.73 -21.25
C ILE A 347 5.96 -13.29 -20.00
N ALA A 348 6.91 -14.20 -20.19
CA ALA A 348 7.72 -14.74 -19.09
C ALA A 348 8.54 -13.64 -18.40
N TRP A 349 9.12 -12.71 -19.15
CA TRP A 349 9.89 -11.58 -18.61
C TRP A 349 9.00 -10.60 -17.84
N CYS A 350 7.87 -10.16 -18.41
CA CYS A 350 6.92 -9.26 -17.75
C CYS A 350 6.29 -9.88 -16.49
N GLY A 351 6.04 -11.20 -16.50
CA GLY A 351 5.43 -11.92 -15.38
C GLY A 351 6.42 -12.42 -14.32
N LYS A 352 7.74 -12.28 -14.52
CA LYS A 352 8.77 -12.77 -13.59
C LYS A 352 8.68 -12.15 -12.17
N PRO A 353 8.53 -10.82 -12.00
CA PRO A 353 8.46 -10.22 -10.67
C PRO A 353 7.07 -10.36 -10.02
N TYR A 354 6.07 -10.92 -10.71
CA TYR A 354 4.70 -10.95 -10.22
C TYR A 354 4.51 -11.83 -8.97
N VAL A 355 4.09 -11.22 -7.87
CA VAL A 355 3.80 -11.92 -6.61
C VAL A 355 2.33 -12.33 -6.54
N ILE A 356 2.12 -13.65 -6.39
CA ILE A 356 0.80 -14.29 -6.36
C ILE A 356 0.19 -14.19 -4.96
N SER A 357 1.00 -14.41 -3.94
CA SER A 357 0.60 -14.26 -2.55
C SER A 357 1.77 -13.84 -1.69
N MET A 358 1.47 -13.09 -0.63
CA MET A 358 2.42 -12.87 0.46
C MET A 358 1.83 -13.39 1.76
N ARG A 359 2.70 -13.99 2.57
CA ARG A 359 2.37 -14.49 3.90
C ARG A 359 3.34 -13.92 4.90
N ARG A 360 2.88 -13.68 6.13
CA ARG A 360 3.72 -13.18 7.22
C ARG A 360 3.61 -14.11 8.41
N ALA A 361 4.73 -14.34 9.08
CA ALA A 361 4.71 -15.00 10.38
C ALA A 361 4.28 -14.00 11.47
N PRO A 362 3.33 -14.33 12.35
CA PRO A 362 2.80 -13.39 13.34
C PRO A 362 3.82 -12.96 14.40
N GLU A 363 4.88 -13.76 14.62
CA GLU A 363 5.90 -13.53 15.66
C GLU A 363 7.22 -12.95 15.13
N SER A 364 7.45 -12.96 13.80
CA SER A 364 8.68 -12.44 13.20
C SER A 364 8.39 -11.41 12.11
N ASN A 365 9.34 -10.52 11.84
CA ASN A 365 9.20 -9.55 10.75
C ASN A 365 9.38 -10.20 9.36
N THR A 366 9.46 -11.52 9.26
CA THR A 366 9.74 -12.26 8.05
C THR A 366 8.52 -12.33 7.13
N ILE A 367 8.74 -12.10 5.84
CA ILE A 367 7.69 -12.17 4.81
C ILE A 367 8.03 -13.26 3.81
N GLU A 368 7.07 -14.11 3.50
CA GLU A 368 7.13 -15.10 2.43
C GLU A 368 6.41 -14.58 1.19
N LEU A 369 7.13 -14.51 0.07
CA LEU A 369 6.63 -14.13 -1.25
C LEU A 369 6.47 -15.38 -2.11
N THR A 370 5.30 -15.58 -2.71
CA THR A 370 5.05 -16.66 -3.67
C THR A 370 5.02 -16.11 -5.09
N THR A 371 5.88 -16.62 -5.97
CA THR A 371 5.90 -16.29 -7.40
C THR A 371 5.84 -17.56 -8.25
N THR A 372 5.74 -17.41 -9.57
CA THR A 372 5.80 -18.54 -10.52
C THR A 372 6.94 -18.38 -11.49
N ASP A 373 7.62 -19.48 -11.79
CA ASP A 373 8.59 -19.51 -12.88
C ASP A 373 7.91 -19.55 -14.27
N ILE A 374 8.72 -19.74 -15.31
CA ILE A 374 8.26 -19.79 -16.70
C ILE A 374 7.32 -20.98 -16.92
N PHE A 375 7.54 -22.08 -16.19
CA PHE A 375 6.77 -23.32 -16.29
C PHE A 375 5.63 -23.39 -15.26
N LEU A 376 5.19 -22.24 -14.75
CA LEU A 376 4.12 -22.14 -13.74
C LEU A 376 4.42 -22.89 -12.43
N ARG A 377 5.69 -23.21 -12.14
CA ARG A 377 6.07 -23.83 -10.88
C ARG A 377 6.21 -22.75 -9.83
N GLU A 378 5.67 -23.02 -8.64
CA GLU A 378 5.72 -22.08 -7.53
C GLU A 378 7.13 -21.96 -6.96
N ARG A 379 7.51 -20.73 -6.65
CA ARG A 379 8.75 -20.35 -5.96
C ARG A 379 8.39 -19.57 -4.72
N ARG A 380 9.01 -19.91 -3.60
CA ARG A 380 8.79 -19.26 -2.31
C ARG A 380 10.04 -18.50 -1.93
N THR A 381 9.95 -17.19 -1.79
CA THR A 381 11.06 -16.35 -1.36
C THR A 381 10.77 -15.82 0.03
N ILE A 382 11.58 -16.25 1.00
CA ILE A 382 11.50 -15.83 2.39
C ILE A 382 12.43 -14.63 2.55
N VAL A 383 11.88 -13.48 2.88
CA VAL A 383 12.60 -12.24 3.16
C VAL A 383 12.65 -12.05 4.67
N LEU A 384 13.84 -12.11 5.23
CA LEU A 384 14.06 -12.12 6.68
C LEU A 384 13.83 -10.72 7.28
N ASP A 385 14.28 -9.68 6.60
CA ASP A 385 14.06 -8.29 6.97
C ASP A 385 13.48 -7.50 5.78
N PRO A 386 12.18 -7.18 5.80
CA PRO A 386 11.54 -6.48 4.69
C PRO A 386 11.90 -5.00 4.59
N ARG A 387 12.61 -4.43 5.57
CA ARG A 387 13.07 -3.02 5.54
C ARG A 387 14.08 -2.76 4.43
N PHE A 388 14.70 -3.82 3.90
CA PHE A 388 15.61 -3.74 2.77
C PHE A 388 14.92 -3.54 1.43
N PHE A 389 13.58 -3.58 1.36
CA PHE A 389 12.87 -3.26 0.12
C PHE A 389 12.85 -1.75 -0.12
N GLN A 390 13.27 -1.36 -1.32
CA GLN A 390 13.13 0.00 -1.83
C GLN A 390 12.26 0.00 -3.10
N PRO A 391 11.63 1.12 -3.44
CA PRO A 391 10.90 1.22 -4.70
C PRO A 391 11.85 1.21 -5.90
N THR A 392 11.45 0.51 -6.97
CA THR A 392 12.27 0.30 -8.16
C THR A 392 11.78 1.13 -9.35
N SER A 393 12.71 1.56 -10.21
CA SER A 393 12.39 2.13 -11.52
C SER A 393 12.15 1.07 -12.60
N ARG A 394 12.28 -0.22 -12.26
CA ARG A 394 12.14 -1.32 -13.22
C ARG A 394 10.68 -1.49 -13.66
N SER A 395 10.45 -1.49 -14.96
CA SER A 395 9.13 -1.78 -15.54
C SER A 395 8.57 -3.11 -15.04
N PHE A 396 7.28 -3.10 -14.69
CA PHE A 396 6.57 -4.26 -14.15
C PHE A 396 7.07 -4.76 -12.79
N ALA A 397 7.86 -3.99 -12.03
CA ALA A 397 8.17 -4.25 -10.63
C ALA A 397 7.84 -3.00 -9.78
N THR A 398 7.53 -3.22 -8.51
CA THR A 398 7.15 -2.13 -7.58
C THR A 398 8.23 -1.93 -6.53
N TRP A 399 8.84 -3.03 -6.08
CA TRP A 399 9.86 -3.07 -5.05
C TRP A 399 11.05 -3.90 -5.52
N GLU A 400 12.24 -3.50 -5.09
CA GLU A 400 13.48 -4.25 -5.28
C GLU A 400 14.30 -4.27 -4.00
N ILE A 401 15.19 -5.24 -3.90
CA ILE A 401 16.26 -5.25 -2.90
C ILE A 401 17.49 -4.61 -3.59
N PRO A 402 17.97 -3.43 -3.13
CA PRO A 402 19.08 -2.73 -3.75
C PRO A 402 20.37 -3.55 -3.76
N GLU A 403 21.26 -3.21 -4.70
CA GLU A 403 22.59 -3.84 -4.78
C GLU A 403 23.52 -3.41 -3.64
N SER A 404 23.25 -2.27 -3.03
CA SER A 404 24.02 -1.71 -1.92
C SER A 404 23.13 -1.01 -0.90
N PHE A 405 23.47 -1.14 0.39
CA PHE A 405 22.80 -0.49 1.51
C PHE A 405 23.78 0.33 2.32
N THR A 406 23.35 1.45 2.90
CA THR A 406 24.12 2.16 3.92
C THR A 406 23.51 1.84 5.28
N ALA A 407 24.31 1.37 6.24
CA ALA A 407 23.86 1.05 7.58
C ALA A 407 23.56 2.32 8.36
N ASP A 408 22.31 2.77 8.34
CA ASP A 408 21.83 3.84 9.22
C ASP A 408 20.51 3.49 9.95
N TYR A 409 20.04 2.24 9.85
CA TYR A 409 18.62 1.95 10.13
C TYR A 409 18.30 1.02 11.31
N ASP A 410 19.29 0.53 12.08
CA ASP A 410 18.97 -0.28 13.27
C ASP A 410 20.04 -0.22 14.37
N PRO A 411 19.79 0.45 15.52
CA PRO A 411 20.71 0.46 16.66
C PRO A 411 20.72 -0.85 17.46
N THR A 412 19.82 -1.80 17.18
CA THR A 412 19.69 -3.05 17.96
C THR A 412 20.53 -4.21 17.42
N VAL A 413 20.87 -4.19 16.11
CA VAL A 413 21.70 -5.23 15.47
C VAL A 413 23.10 -4.69 15.24
N LYS A 414 24.07 -5.13 16.05
CA LYS A 414 25.49 -4.79 15.86
C LYS A 414 26.02 -5.48 14.60
N ARG A 415 25.96 -4.79 13.47
CA ARG A 415 26.60 -5.21 12.21
C ARG A 415 28.11 -4.94 12.30
N LEU A 416 28.92 -5.93 11.99
CA LEU A 416 30.38 -5.81 11.98
C LEU A 416 30.91 -5.77 10.56
N ALA A 417 31.97 -4.99 10.34
CA ALA A 417 32.72 -5.02 9.08
C ALA A 417 33.23 -6.45 8.81
N GLY A 418 32.97 -6.97 7.61
CA GLY A 418 33.30 -8.34 7.20
C GLY A 418 32.21 -9.39 7.53
N SER A 419 31.13 -9.02 8.23
CA SER A 419 30.01 -9.93 8.46
C SER A 419 29.15 -10.13 7.20
N VAL A 420 28.56 -11.32 7.08
CA VAL A 420 27.64 -11.68 6.00
C VAL A 420 26.29 -11.97 6.61
N GLU A 421 25.27 -11.24 6.17
CA GLU A 421 23.89 -11.33 6.64
C GLU A 421 22.98 -11.87 5.53
N VAL A 422 22.18 -12.89 5.84
CA VAL A 422 21.20 -13.41 4.88
C VAL A 422 20.00 -12.48 4.86
N ILE A 423 19.66 -11.94 3.69
CA ILE A 423 18.54 -11.02 3.54
C ILE A 423 17.29 -11.75 3.05
N ALA A 424 17.47 -12.62 2.04
CA ALA A 424 16.39 -13.39 1.45
C ALA A 424 16.86 -14.76 0.98
N VAL A 425 15.97 -15.74 1.03
CA VAL A 425 16.19 -17.12 0.57
C VAL A 425 15.05 -17.51 -0.36
N THR A 426 15.37 -17.99 -1.57
CA THR A 426 14.38 -18.50 -2.51
C THR A 426 14.43 -20.03 -2.55
N CYS A 427 13.28 -20.65 -2.30
CA CYS A 427 13.06 -22.08 -2.32
C CYS A 427 12.14 -22.49 -3.49
N ASP A 428 12.31 -23.71 -3.96
CA ASP A 428 11.38 -24.35 -4.90
C ASP A 428 10.13 -24.92 -4.19
N GLY A 429 9.20 -25.46 -4.97
CA GLY A 429 7.99 -26.11 -4.44
C GLY A 429 8.28 -27.29 -3.50
N SER A 430 9.45 -27.93 -3.62
CA SER A 430 9.90 -29.03 -2.75
C SER A 430 10.63 -28.56 -1.49
N GLY A 431 10.83 -27.25 -1.31
CA GLY A 431 11.53 -26.67 -0.17
C GLY A 431 13.06 -26.66 -0.32
N ARG A 432 13.61 -26.97 -1.49
CA ARG A 432 15.05 -26.86 -1.75
C ARG A 432 15.41 -25.41 -2.05
N VAL A 433 16.50 -24.92 -1.45
CA VAL A 433 17.03 -23.59 -1.72
C VAL A 433 17.60 -23.56 -3.15
N VAL A 434 17.06 -22.67 -3.97
CA VAL A 434 17.48 -22.44 -5.36
C VAL A 434 18.20 -21.12 -5.57
N GLY A 435 18.15 -20.25 -4.56
CA GLY A 435 18.99 -19.06 -4.48
C GLY A 435 18.95 -18.41 -3.11
N GLN A 436 19.96 -17.61 -2.81
CA GLN A 436 20.05 -16.82 -1.60
C GLN A 436 20.68 -15.44 -1.86
N CYS A 437 20.20 -14.42 -1.14
CA CYS A 437 20.69 -13.05 -1.19
C CYS A 437 21.40 -12.75 0.14
N ASN A 438 22.69 -12.46 0.08
CA ASN A 438 23.54 -12.20 1.23
C ASN A 438 24.06 -10.75 1.16
N ALA A 439 23.92 -9.97 2.23
CA ALA A 439 24.56 -8.67 2.37
C ALA A 439 25.93 -8.86 3.03
N LYS A 440 26.99 -8.44 2.35
CA LYS A 440 28.36 -8.39 2.89
C LYS A 440 28.64 -6.98 3.36
N TRP A 441 28.85 -6.81 4.66
CA TRP A 441 29.10 -5.51 5.26
C TRP A 441 30.59 -5.15 5.16
N THR A 442 30.89 -3.97 4.65
CA THR A 442 32.23 -3.38 4.52
C THR A 442 32.24 -2.00 5.17
N GLU A 443 33.37 -1.62 5.77
CA GLU A 443 33.51 -0.31 6.41
C GLU A 443 34.35 0.61 5.50
N GLY A 444 33.78 1.75 5.11
CA GLY A 444 34.41 2.77 4.28
C GLY A 444 34.04 4.17 4.79
N ASP A 445 35.01 5.09 4.87
CA ASP A 445 34.81 6.48 5.31
C ASP A 445 34.07 6.65 6.66
N GLY A 446 34.20 5.68 7.57
CA GLY A 446 33.53 5.68 8.88
C GLY A 446 32.04 5.30 8.84
N ARG A 447 31.56 4.75 7.71
CA ARG A 447 30.22 4.17 7.52
C ARG A 447 30.31 2.69 7.17
N LEU A 448 29.29 1.94 7.59
CA LEU A 448 29.11 0.53 7.25
C LEU A 448 28.21 0.45 6.01
N ASP A 449 28.77 0.00 4.89
CA ASP A 449 28.04 -0.23 3.65
C ASP A 449 27.88 -1.74 3.42
N GLY A 450 26.67 -2.18 3.10
CA GLY A 450 26.36 -3.57 2.77
C GLY A 450 26.29 -3.75 1.26
N VAL A 451 27.13 -4.61 0.68
CA VAL A 451 27.05 -5.00 -0.74
C VAL A 451 26.28 -6.31 -0.85
N LEU A 452 25.24 -6.34 -1.67
CA LEU A 452 24.42 -7.52 -1.87
C LEU A 452 25.07 -8.48 -2.87
N HIS A 453 25.45 -9.66 -2.38
CA HIS A 453 25.84 -10.81 -3.20
C HIS A 453 24.66 -11.76 -3.39
N GLN A 454 24.32 -12.01 -4.65
CA GLN A 454 23.29 -12.97 -5.04
C GLN A 454 23.94 -14.30 -5.42
N GLU A 455 23.46 -15.37 -4.82
CA GLU A 455 23.81 -16.75 -5.18
C GLU A 455 22.58 -17.43 -5.81
N GLY A 456 22.71 -17.91 -7.04
CA GLY A 456 21.65 -18.67 -7.72
C GLY A 456 20.45 -17.84 -8.18
N LEU A 457 19.30 -18.52 -8.32
CA LEU A 457 18.05 -17.96 -8.85
C LEU A 457 17.24 -17.30 -7.74
N THR A 458 17.68 -16.15 -7.22
CA THR A 458 16.87 -15.34 -6.30
C THR A 458 16.02 -14.31 -7.02
N ILE A 459 14.92 -13.99 -6.34
CA ILE A 459 14.03 -12.91 -6.72
C ILE A 459 14.50 -11.66 -5.98
N ARG A 460 15.10 -10.74 -6.72
CA ARG A 460 15.45 -9.39 -6.24
C ARG A 460 14.28 -8.43 -6.30
N ASP A 461 13.37 -8.64 -7.26
CA ASP A 461 12.33 -7.67 -7.59
C ASP A 461 10.95 -8.27 -7.39
N ALA A 462 10.09 -7.54 -6.70
CA ALA A 462 8.71 -7.89 -6.44
C ALA A 462 7.77 -6.88 -7.10
N CYS A 463 6.84 -7.38 -7.90
CA CYS A 463 5.73 -6.63 -8.45
C CYS A 463 4.51 -6.85 -7.58
N LEU A 464 4.14 -5.79 -6.87
CA LEU A 464 2.99 -5.78 -5.98
C LEU A 464 1.98 -4.79 -6.55
N LEU A 465 0.98 -5.31 -7.24
CA LEU A 465 -0.10 -4.48 -7.74
C LEU A 465 -0.98 -4.06 -6.55
N PHE A 466 -1.17 -2.75 -6.38
CA PHE A 466 -1.99 -2.13 -5.33
C PHE A 466 -1.40 -2.15 -3.90
N VAL A 467 -0.07 -2.07 -3.77
CA VAL A 467 0.64 -2.10 -2.48
C VAL A 467 1.64 -0.92 -2.43
N ASN A 468 1.13 0.30 -2.26
CA ASN A 468 1.98 1.50 -2.13
C ASN A 468 2.43 1.81 -0.70
N GLN A 469 1.88 1.15 0.34
CA GLN A 469 2.15 1.51 1.75
C GLN A 469 2.28 0.30 2.68
N PHE A 470 3.16 -0.66 2.36
CA PHE A 470 3.34 -1.83 3.23
C PHE A 470 4.72 -1.94 3.92
N PHE A 471 5.73 -1.17 3.50
CA PHE A 471 7.06 -1.17 4.13
C PHE A 471 7.37 0.09 4.96
N GLY A 472 6.44 1.05 5.07
CA GLY A 472 6.70 2.33 5.74
C GLY A 472 7.75 3.20 5.01
N ILE A 473 8.02 2.89 3.73
CA ILE A 473 8.94 3.63 2.87
C ILE A 473 8.11 4.12 1.68
N SER A 474 7.94 5.44 1.55
CA SER A 474 7.28 6.01 0.38
C SER A 474 8.24 5.97 -0.82
N PRO A 475 7.80 5.59 -2.04
CA PRO A 475 8.61 5.57 -3.27
C PRO A 475 9.32 6.85 -3.65
N GLU A 476 8.95 7.99 -3.07
CA GLU A 476 9.43 9.29 -3.52
C GLU A 476 10.51 9.91 -2.63
N THR A 477 11.05 9.17 -1.65
CA THR A 477 12.00 9.74 -0.67
C THR A 477 13.34 9.00 -0.59
N VAL A 478 14.05 8.88 -1.71
CA VAL A 478 15.50 8.64 -1.68
C VAL A 478 16.20 9.59 -2.65
N LYS A 479 16.63 10.76 -2.15
CA LYS A 479 17.74 11.50 -2.76
C LYS A 479 19.04 11.00 -2.13
N PRO A 480 20.09 10.72 -2.92
CA PRO A 480 21.37 10.30 -2.38
C PRO A 480 22.05 11.47 -1.69
N GLY A 481 22.33 11.33 -0.41
CA GLY A 481 23.19 12.24 0.35
C GLY A 481 22.47 13.36 1.10
N SER A 482 21.95 13.07 2.29
CA SER A 482 21.91 14.07 3.36
C SER A 482 21.94 13.38 4.72
N SER A 483 23.07 13.53 5.41
CA SER A 483 23.30 13.18 6.80
C SER A 483 22.41 14.01 7.73
N TYR A 484 21.72 13.38 8.69
CA TYR A 484 20.99 14.11 9.74
C TYR A 484 21.49 13.82 11.15
N GLY A 485 21.60 14.94 11.87
CA GLY A 485 22.00 15.06 13.26
C GLY A 485 21.11 14.33 14.26
N GLN A 486 21.75 14.05 15.39
CA GLN A 486 21.23 13.42 16.60
C GLN A 486 19.95 14.06 17.16
N ILE A 487 19.07 13.22 17.71
CA ILE A 487 18.01 13.60 18.66
C ILE A 487 18.30 12.91 20.01
N PRO A 488 18.02 13.56 21.17
CA PRO A 488 18.53 13.14 22.48
C PRO A 488 17.81 11.91 23.04
N GLY A 489 18.57 11.10 23.77
CA GLY A 489 18.10 9.90 24.46
C GLY A 489 17.03 10.17 25.52
N GLY A 490 16.08 9.24 25.60
CA GLY A 490 15.05 9.22 26.62
C GLY A 490 15.49 8.66 27.97
N THR A 491 14.65 8.92 28.97
CA THR A 491 14.53 8.20 30.26
C THR A 491 13.11 8.55 30.76
N TRP A 492 12.22 7.67 31.19
CA TRP A 492 12.37 6.65 32.22
C TRP A 492 11.28 5.58 32.10
N ALA A 493 11.67 4.33 32.32
CA ALA A 493 10.78 3.23 32.70
C ALA A 493 10.83 3.03 34.22
N ARG A 494 9.67 2.90 34.86
CA ARG A 494 9.33 2.05 36.03
C ARG A 494 8.14 2.64 36.78
N GLN A 495 7.07 1.87 36.93
CA GLN A 495 6.60 1.38 38.25
C GLN A 495 5.38 0.48 38.02
N GLN A 496 5.52 -0.83 38.28
CA GLN A 496 4.40 -1.72 38.57
C GLN A 496 4.88 -2.64 39.69
N ALA A 497 4.40 -2.38 40.92
CA ALA A 497 4.30 -3.31 42.06
C ALA A 497 3.78 -2.53 43.29
N ARG A 498 2.76 -3.10 43.96
CA ARG A 498 1.98 -2.62 45.14
C ARG A 498 0.93 -1.56 44.77
N ASP A 499 -0.38 -1.73 44.95
CA ASP A 499 -1.21 -2.68 45.70
C ASP A 499 -2.30 -3.30 44.82
#